data_AF-A0A1X1XJZ9-F1
#
_entry.id   AF-A0A1X1XJZ9-F1
#
_cell.length_a   1.000
_cell.length_b   1.000
_cell.length_c   1.000
_cell.angle_alpha   90.00
_cell.angle_beta   90.00
_cell.angle_gamma   90.00
#
_symmetry.space_group_name_H-M   'P 1'
#
loop_
_entity.id
_entity.type
_entity.pdbx_description
1 polymer ?
#
loop_
_entity_poly.entity_id
_entity_poly.type
_entity_poly.pdbx_seq_one_letter_code
_entity_poly.pdbx_strand_id
1 'polypeptide(L)'
;MVDRGHVFRRAFSWLPSQFASQSDAPVGAPRQFGSTEHLSTEAIAAFVDGELRMNAHLRAAHHISLCPECATEVEDQSRARAALRDSSPISIPSSLLGLLSQIPQSPPDDAFSDPLADGSARDRRKRR
;
A
#
# COMPACT_ATOMS: atom_id res chain seq x y z
N MET A 1 -42.31 50.87 10.01
CA MET A 1 -41.59 49.75 9.37
C MET A 1 -40.12 50.10 9.37
N VAL A 2 -39.32 49.43 10.20
CA VAL A 2 -37.85 49.58 10.23
C VAL A 2 -37.29 48.20 9.95
N ASP A 3 -36.65 48.07 8.79
CA ASP A 3 -36.01 46.84 8.34
C ASP A 3 -34.72 46.60 9.17
N ARG A 4 -34.65 45.43 9.81
CA ARG A 4 -33.55 44.98 10.66
C ARG A 4 -33.01 43.69 10.06
N GLY A 5 -31.90 43.74 9.33
CA GLY A 5 -31.35 42.51 8.78
C GLY A 5 -30.03 42.54 8.01
N HIS A 6 -29.12 43.51 8.22
CA HIS A 6 -27.83 43.51 7.50
C HIS A 6 -26.61 43.82 8.38
N VAL A 7 -26.31 42.96 9.36
CA VAL A 7 -25.04 43.04 10.10
C VAL A 7 -24.50 41.68 10.52
N PHE A 8 -24.12 40.82 9.56
CA PHE A 8 -23.21 39.69 9.82
C PHE A 8 -22.38 39.34 8.58
N ARG A 9 -21.55 40.25 8.09
CA ARG A 9 -20.43 39.90 7.19
C ARG A 9 -19.27 40.88 7.33
N ARG A 10 -18.46 40.75 8.39
CA ARG A 10 -17.09 41.29 8.40
C ARG A 10 -16.25 40.67 9.51
N ALA A 11 -15.60 39.53 9.23
CA ALA A 11 -14.54 39.01 10.11
C ALA A 11 -13.52 38.07 9.45
N PHE A 12 -13.46 37.93 8.11
CA PHE A 12 -12.47 37.06 7.46
C PHE A 12 -11.93 37.63 6.13
N SER A 13 -11.60 38.92 6.09
CA SER A 13 -11.03 39.58 4.90
C SER A 13 -9.50 39.65 4.90
N TRP A 14 -8.81 38.85 5.73
CA TRP A 14 -7.34 38.93 5.89
C TRP A 14 -6.60 37.62 5.62
N LEU A 15 -7.27 36.56 5.14
CA LEU A 15 -6.56 35.39 4.63
C LEU A 15 -6.31 35.55 3.12
N PRO A 16 -5.08 35.35 2.64
CA PRO A 16 -4.79 35.42 1.22
C PRO A 16 -5.59 34.34 0.48
N SER A 17 -6.32 34.75 -0.55
CA SER A 17 -7.25 33.94 -1.36
C SER A 17 -6.59 32.75 -2.08
N GLN A 18 -5.26 32.66 -2.04
CA GLN A 18 -4.45 31.60 -2.63
C GLN A 18 -4.64 30.21 -1.99
N PHE A 19 -5.39 30.09 -0.89
CA PHE A 19 -5.76 28.79 -0.28
C PHE A 19 -7.22 28.36 -0.54
N ALA A 20 -8.03 29.19 -1.22
CA ALA A 20 -9.36 28.78 -1.62
C ALA A 20 -9.27 27.96 -2.91
N SER A 21 -9.39 26.64 -2.79
CA SER A 21 -9.61 25.74 -3.93
C SER A 21 -10.95 26.12 -4.58
N GLN A 22 -10.91 27.03 -5.57
CA GLN A 22 -12.07 27.37 -6.39
C GLN A 22 -12.24 26.28 -7.44
N SER A 23 -12.89 25.17 -7.06
CA SER A 23 -13.48 24.29 -8.07
C SER A 23 -14.72 24.99 -8.62
N ASP A 24 -14.68 25.40 -9.89
CA ASP A 24 -15.81 26.00 -10.63
C ASP A 24 -16.86 24.95 -11.05
N ALA A 25 -16.85 23.80 -10.37
CA ALA A 25 -17.70 22.67 -10.69
C ALA A 25 -19.12 22.89 -10.14
N PRO A 26 -20.17 22.51 -10.88
CA PRO A 26 -21.53 22.65 -10.41
C PRO A 26 -21.74 21.83 -9.13
N VAL A 27 -22.58 22.33 -8.23
CA VAL A 27 -22.91 21.67 -6.96
C VAL A 27 -23.44 20.26 -7.24
N GLY A 28 -22.68 19.24 -6.82
CA GLY A 28 -23.00 17.82 -7.05
C GLY A 28 -22.15 17.13 -8.12
N ALA A 29 -21.30 17.85 -8.86
CA ALA A 29 -20.30 17.20 -9.71
C ALA A 29 -19.28 16.42 -8.86
N PRO A 30 -18.84 15.24 -9.33
CA PRO A 30 -17.79 14.48 -8.65
C PRO A 30 -16.52 15.33 -8.56
N ARG A 31 -15.86 15.26 -7.40
CA ARG A 31 -14.60 15.97 -7.16
C ARG A 31 -13.57 15.47 -8.18
N GLN A 32 -12.90 16.40 -8.85
CA GLN A 32 -11.86 16.04 -9.81
C GLN A 32 -10.51 15.97 -9.11
N PHE A 33 -9.89 14.80 -9.32
CA PHE A 33 -8.52 14.36 -9.14
C PHE A 33 -7.43 15.17 -9.90
N GLY A 34 -6.58 15.99 -9.29
CA GLY A 34 -5.31 16.42 -9.89
C GLY A 34 -4.26 15.30 -9.78
N SER A 35 -3.34 15.19 -10.74
CA SER A 35 -2.38 14.07 -10.80
C SER A 35 -1.48 13.90 -9.57
N THR A 36 -1.31 14.93 -8.74
CA THR A 36 -0.52 14.89 -7.50
C THR A 36 -1.33 14.69 -6.22
N GLU A 37 -2.67 14.71 -6.29
CA GLU A 37 -3.53 14.49 -5.11
C GLU A 37 -4.03 13.04 -4.96
N HIS A 38 -3.62 12.15 -5.87
CA HIS A 38 -3.83 10.71 -5.74
C HIS A 38 -2.94 10.10 -4.65
N LEU A 39 -3.37 8.95 -4.11
CA LEU A 39 -2.53 8.15 -3.22
C LEU A 39 -1.28 7.68 -3.96
N SER A 40 -0.13 7.68 -3.27
CA SER A 40 1.08 7.07 -3.82
C SER A 40 0.90 5.55 -3.93
N THR A 41 1.65 4.94 -4.84
CA THR A 41 1.67 3.48 -5.02
C THR A 41 2.01 2.72 -3.73
N GLU A 42 2.93 3.27 -2.92
CA GLU A 42 3.29 2.76 -1.60
C GLU A 42 2.11 2.85 -0.60
N ALA A 43 1.35 3.94 -0.62
CA ALA A 43 0.19 4.10 0.25
C ALA A 43 -0.93 3.12 -0.11
N ILE A 44 -1.13 2.85 -1.40
CA ILE A 44 -2.09 1.85 -1.89
C ILE A 44 -1.68 0.45 -1.45
N ALA A 45 -0.40 0.09 -1.62
CA ALA A 45 0.12 -1.20 -1.17
C ALA A 45 -0.06 -1.39 0.34
N ALA A 46 0.34 -0.39 1.14
CA ALA A 46 0.18 -0.43 2.58
C ALA A 46 -1.30 -0.48 3.01
N PHE A 47 -2.21 0.15 2.27
CA PHE A 47 -3.64 0.07 2.52
C PHE A 47 -4.19 -1.34 2.28
N VAL A 48 -3.86 -1.94 1.14
CA VAL A 48 -4.31 -3.28 0.73
C VAL A 48 -3.74 -4.38 1.64
N ASP A 49 -2.48 -4.22 2.07
CA ASP A 49 -1.86 -5.17 2.99
C ASP A 49 -2.32 -5.03 4.44
N GLY A 50 -2.91 -3.87 4.80
CA GLY A 50 -3.38 -3.58 6.16
C GLY A 50 -2.30 -3.01 7.08
N GLU A 51 -1.22 -2.48 6.53
CA GLU A 51 -0.04 -1.99 7.25
C GLU A 51 -0.12 -0.50 7.62
N LEU A 52 -1.15 0.22 7.15
CA LEU A 52 -1.38 1.60 7.55
C LEU A 52 -1.84 1.72 9.00
N ARG A 53 -1.25 2.66 9.75
CA ARG A 53 -1.81 3.08 11.05
C ARG A 53 -3.23 3.62 10.89
N MET A 54 -4.06 3.45 11.92
CA MET A 54 -5.49 3.79 11.92
C MET A 54 -5.83 5.16 11.27
N ASN A 55 -5.14 6.23 11.67
CA ASN A 55 -5.39 7.58 11.10
C ASN A 55 -5.08 7.67 9.60
N ALA A 56 -4.03 6.99 9.14
CA ALA A 56 -3.68 6.96 7.72
C ALA A 56 -4.67 6.09 6.94
N HIS A 57 -5.09 4.96 7.51
CA HIS A 57 -6.10 4.09 6.94
C HIS A 57 -7.43 4.83 6.72
N LEU A 58 -7.95 5.54 7.72
CA LEU A 58 -9.20 6.31 7.59
C LEU A 58 -9.13 7.38 6.51
N ARG A 59 -7.98 8.08 6.41
CA ARG A 59 -7.76 9.08 5.35
C ARG A 59 -7.71 8.45 3.97
N ALA A 60 -7.02 7.31 3.83
CA ALA A 60 -6.96 6.59 2.56
C ALA A 60 -8.34 6.07 2.16
N ALA A 61 -9.08 5.44 3.07
CA ALA A 61 -10.45 4.98 2.83
C ALA A 61 -11.38 6.12 2.39
N HIS A 62 -11.30 7.27 3.05
CA HIS A 62 -12.07 8.46 2.66
C HIS A 62 -11.65 8.98 1.27
N HIS A 63 -10.37 8.93 0.91
CA HIS A 63 -9.93 9.32 -0.43
C HIS A 63 -10.45 8.33 -1.49
N ILE A 64 -10.34 7.03 -1.23
CA ILE A 64 -10.79 5.95 -2.13
C ILE A 64 -12.30 6.05 -2.40
N SER A 65 -13.12 6.42 -1.41
CA SER A 65 -14.55 6.58 -1.61
C SER A 65 -14.92 7.76 -2.52
N LEU A 66 -14.00 8.71 -2.73
CA LEU A 66 -14.21 9.90 -3.56
C LEU A 66 -13.47 9.82 -4.89
N CYS A 67 -12.37 9.08 -4.97
CA CYS A 67 -11.50 8.99 -6.14
C CYS A 67 -11.60 7.61 -6.83
N PRO A 68 -12.28 7.52 -8.00
CA PRO A 68 -12.45 6.24 -8.69
C PRO A 68 -11.12 5.65 -9.20
N GLU A 69 -10.15 6.49 -9.56
CA GLU A 69 -8.83 6.03 -10.02
C GLU A 69 -8.09 5.28 -8.91
N CYS A 70 -8.00 5.87 -7.71
CA CYS A 70 -7.39 5.17 -6.58
C CYS A 70 -8.19 3.94 -6.15
N ALA A 71 -9.52 3.93 -6.31
CA ALA A 71 -10.32 2.73 -6.08
C ALA A 71 -9.95 1.60 -7.05
N THR A 72 -9.76 1.91 -8.34
CA THR A 72 -9.33 0.90 -9.32
C THR A 72 -7.94 0.33 -9.03
N GLU A 73 -7.00 1.18 -8.61
CA GLU A 73 -5.66 0.72 -8.24
C GLU A 73 -5.66 -0.18 -6.99
N VAL A 74 -6.53 0.11 -6.01
CA VAL A 74 -6.72 -0.73 -4.83
C VAL A 74 -7.28 -2.10 -5.20
N GLU A 75 -8.25 -2.17 -6.11
CA GLU A 75 -8.80 -3.44 -6.60
C GLU A 75 -7.74 -4.25 -7.36
N ASP A 76 -6.95 -3.60 -8.21
CA ASP A 76 -5.87 -4.25 -8.95
C ASP A 76 -4.79 -4.83 -8.03
N GLN A 77 -4.36 -4.07 -7.02
CA GLN A 77 -3.41 -4.57 -6.01
C GLN A 77 -4.02 -5.67 -5.14
N SER A 78 -5.30 -5.55 -4.77
CA SER A 78 -6.01 -6.58 -3.99
C SER A 78 -6.10 -7.91 -4.76
N ARG A 79 -6.37 -7.84 -6.06
CA ARG A 79 -6.36 -9.00 -6.96
C ARG A 79 -4.97 -9.62 -7.06
N ALA A 80 -3.93 -8.80 -7.19
CA ALA A 80 -2.55 -9.30 -7.20
C ALA A 80 -2.18 -10.01 -5.88
N ARG A 81 -2.55 -9.43 -4.73
CA ARG A 81 -2.35 -10.03 -3.41
C ARG A 81 -3.09 -11.36 -3.26
N ALA A 82 -4.34 -11.45 -3.72
CA ALA A 82 -5.11 -12.68 -3.71
C ALA A 82 -4.42 -13.77 -4.55
N ALA A 83 -3.98 -13.44 -5.77
CA ALA A 83 -3.26 -14.37 -6.64
C ALA A 83 -1.95 -14.89 -6.01
N LEU A 84 -1.22 -14.04 -5.28
CA LEU A 84 -0.02 -14.47 -4.54
C LEU A 84 -0.36 -15.38 -3.36
N ARG A 85 -1.46 -15.12 -2.64
CA ARG A 85 -1.91 -15.98 -1.53
C ARG A 85 -2.43 -17.33 -2.00
N ASP A 86 -3.05 -17.36 -3.17
CA ASP A 86 -3.54 -18.58 -3.80
C ASP A 86 -2.42 -19.37 -4.50
N SER A 87 -1.24 -18.77 -4.65
CA SER A 87 -0.08 -19.49 -5.16
C SER A 87 0.35 -20.60 -4.17
N SER A 88 0.85 -21.72 -4.71
CA SER A 88 1.20 -22.90 -3.90
C SER A 88 2.15 -22.54 -2.76
N PRO A 89 1.96 -23.12 -1.56
CA PRO A 89 2.84 -22.83 -0.43
C PRO A 89 4.30 -23.15 -0.78
N ILE A 90 5.20 -22.26 -0.39
CA ILE A 90 6.63 -22.48 -0.51
C ILE A 90 7.01 -23.58 0.49
N SER A 91 7.34 -24.77 -0.01
CA SER A 91 7.83 -25.86 0.84
C SER A 91 9.32 -25.68 1.12
N ILE A 92 9.69 -25.71 2.40
CA ILE A 92 11.10 -25.73 2.80
C ILE A 92 11.70 -27.09 2.43
N PRO A 93 12.86 -27.15 1.74
CA PRO A 93 13.56 -28.40 1.48
C PRO A 93 13.95 -29.07 2.80
N SER A 94 13.73 -30.39 2.92
CA SER A 94 14.05 -31.16 4.12
C SER A 94 15.54 -31.09 4.51
N SER A 95 16.42 -30.98 3.52
CA SER A 95 17.85 -30.76 3.71
C SER A 95 18.16 -29.44 4.42
N LEU A 96 17.50 -28.33 4.02
CA LEU A 96 17.66 -27.04 4.68
C LEU A 96 17.17 -27.12 6.12
N LEU A 97 16.02 -27.73 6.36
CA LEU A 97 15.47 -27.89 7.70
C LEU A 97 16.41 -28.71 8.60
N GLY A 98 17.02 -29.77 8.07
CA GLY A 98 18.03 -30.56 8.76
C GLY A 98 19.28 -29.75 9.12
N LEU A 99 19.76 -28.87 8.23
CA LEU A 99 20.89 -27.98 8.53
C LEU A 99 20.51 -26.92 9.59
N LEU A 100 19.35 -26.28 9.45
CA LEU A 100 18.86 -25.27 10.40
C LEU A 100 18.66 -25.84 11.81
N SER A 101 18.22 -27.09 11.93
CA SER A 101 18.07 -27.77 13.23
C SER A 101 19.39 -27.99 14.00
N GLN A 102 20.53 -27.91 13.31
CA GLN A 102 21.86 -28.12 13.90
C GLN A 102 22.52 -26.82 14.40
N ILE A 103 21.95 -25.64 14.14
CA ILE A 103 22.49 -24.34 14.59
C ILE A 103 22.81 -24.29 16.09
N PRO A 104 21.98 -24.83 17.01
CA PRO A 104 22.32 -24.80 18.44
C PRO A 104 23.60 -25.59 18.80
N GLN A 105 24.04 -26.49 17.92
CA GLN A 105 25.19 -27.38 18.12
C GLN A 105 26.41 -26.96 17.31
N SER A 106 26.30 -25.93 16.45
CA SER A 106 27.42 -25.48 15.64
C SER A 106 28.42 -24.69 16.49
N PRO A 107 29.72 -25.08 16.51
CA PRO A 107 30.75 -24.28 17.16
C PRO A 107 30.85 -22.90 16.46
N PRO A 108 31.18 -21.83 17.19
CA PRO A 108 31.12 -20.46 16.66
C PRO A 108 32.12 -20.13 15.53
N ASP A 109 32.88 -21.08 14.97
CA ASP A 109 33.98 -20.73 14.06
C ASP A 109 34.46 -21.84 13.10
N ASP A 110 33.57 -22.68 12.57
CA ASP A 110 33.93 -23.50 11.40
C ASP A 110 33.27 -22.94 10.14
N ALA A 111 34.12 -22.38 9.28
CA ALA A 111 33.77 -21.79 8.00
C ALA A 111 32.70 -22.61 7.27
N PHE A 112 31.57 -21.97 6.98
CA PHE A 112 30.47 -22.51 6.20
C PHE A 112 31.01 -23.10 4.89
N SER A 113 31.26 -24.41 4.87
CA SER A 113 31.47 -25.16 3.64
C SER A 113 30.10 -25.28 3.01
N ASP A 114 29.71 -24.32 2.17
CA ASP A 114 28.36 -24.16 1.62
C ASP A 114 27.84 -25.47 0.97
N PRO A 115 27.01 -26.26 1.67
CA PRO A 115 26.49 -27.52 1.13
C PRO A 115 25.36 -27.26 0.14
N LEU A 116 24.84 -26.02 0.08
CA LEU A 116 23.69 -25.65 -0.74
C LEU A 116 24.06 -25.56 -2.23
N ALA A 117 25.34 -25.35 -2.55
CA ALA A 117 25.84 -25.27 -3.92
C ALA A 117 25.87 -26.62 -4.67
N ASP A 118 25.97 -27.76 -3.97
CA ASP A 118 26.12 -29.10 -4.60
C ASP A 118 24.78 -29.70 -5.08
N GLY A 119 23.64 -29.18 -4.61
CA GLY A 119 22.30 -29.73 -4.93
C GLY A 119 21.73 -29.32 -6.30
N SER A 120 22.08 -28.15 -6.82
CA SER A 120 21.50 -27.58 -8.06
C SER A 120 21.97 -28.30 -9.33
N ALA A 121 23.15 -28.93 -9.30
CA ALA A 121 23.73 -29.58 -10.48
C ALA A 121 23.11 -30.94 -10.83
N ARG A 122 22.47 -31.63 -9.86
CA ARG A 122 21.99 -33.01 -10.06
C ARG A 122 20.61 -33.09 -10.70
N ASP A 123 19.76 -32.08 -10.51
CA ASP A 123 18.37 -32.12 -10.98
C ASP A 123 18.21 -31.73 -12.46
N ARG A 124 19.16 -30.94 -13.01
CA ARG A 124 19.15 -30.55 -14.44
C ARG A 124 19.51 -31.68 -15.41
N ARG A 125 20.03 -32.82 -14.94
CA ARG A 125 20.59 -33.88 -15.82
C ARG A 125 19.60 -34.99 -16.19
N LYS A 126 18.35 -34.95 -15.71
CA LYS A 126 17.37 -36.04 -15.87
C LYS A 126 16.05 -35.65 -16.57
N ARG A 127 16.05 -34.60 -17.38
CA ARG A 127 14.97 -34.35 -18.35
C ARG A 127 15.51 -34.52 -19.77
N ARG A 128 15.47 -35.75 -20.26
CA ARG A 128 15.57 -36.14 -21.67
C ARG A 128 14.43 -37.10 -21.97
#